data_AF-A0AAD6MMU0-F1
#
_entry.id   AF-A0AAD6MMU0-F1
#
_cell.length_a   1.000
_cell.length_b   1.000
_cell.length_c   1.000
_cell.angle_alpha   90.00
_cell.angle_beta   90.00
_cell.angle_gamma   90.00
#
_symmetry.space_group_name_H-M   'P 1'
#
loop_
_entity.id
_entity.type
_entity.pdbx_description
1 polymer ?
#
loop_
_entity_poly.entity_id
_entity_poly.type
_entity_poly.pdbx_seq_one_letter_code
_entity_poly.pdbx_strand_id
1 'polypeptide(L)'
;MACMVARSGRELQRYDNMGRRQVVGCIPYRFKNCSDGFNGDELEVLVITSQKGQAKGMMFPKGGWELDESVEEAASRESLEEAGVLGNVEDKLGKWNFLSKRHGTFYEGFMFPLFVTKQLDLWPEKSVRQRIWMTVDEAREVCRHWWMKEALNILVERHSSLQQLQKEELELSCSLMPRNFRLLEELERGEKGIGDGTVSYGMDDADDIYMQSWTGTVIGPPNTVHEGRIYQLKLFCGKDYPDNPPSVRFQTRINMACVNPASGMVEPSLFPMLANWQRECTMEDILTQLKKEMMAPQNRKLTQPPEGNEEARLDQKGLVLKLCSQTKAIVRCVDRCSFHHTGIVMTSSTLSSIDKQQDGKFVPDDHNVLQKHVFFFDRNQDGIVYPWETFQGFRAIGCGILLSTASAFLINIALSQKTRPGKFPSLLFPIEVKNIHRTKHGSDSGVYDSEGRFVPGKFEEIFSKHARSHPNSLTADELMGMLKANREPKDFRGWVASYTEWKILYDICKDKNGLLHEDTIRAVYDGSLFEHMEKERTSAKKRA
;
A
#
# COMPACT_ATOMS: atom_id res chain seq x y z
N MET A 1 30.86 -25.35 10.24
CA MET A 1 30.09 -25.53 8.99
C MET A 1 29.32 -26.82 9.15
N ALA A 2 28.01 -26.77 9.44
CA ALA A 2 27.20 -27.98 9.50
C ALA A 2 27.07 -28.54 8.08
N CYS A 3 27.51 -29.78 7.86
CA CYS A 3 27.36 -30.45 6.58
C CYS A 3 25.86 -30.70 6.36
N MET A 4 25.23 -29.99 5.42
CA MET A 4 23.86 -30.32 5.01
C MET A 4 23.90 -31.62 4.21
N VAL A 5 23.26 -32.66 4.74
CA VAL A 5 23.20 -33.99 4.11
C VAL A 5 21.77 -34.23 3.64
N ALA A 6 21.61 -34.70 2.40
CA ALA A 6 20.30 -35.05 1.88
C ALA A 6 19.72 -36.24 2.64
N ARG A 7 18.43 -36.18 2.98
CA ARG A 7 17.73 -37.32 3.59
C ARG A 7 17.84 -38.56 2.69
N SER A 8 18.10 -39.70 3.33
CA SER A 8 18.28 -40.99 2.67
C SER A 8 17.56 -42.06 3.47
N GLY A 9 16.82 -42.95 2.80
CA GLY A 9 16.00 -43.96 3.46
C GLY A 9 14.64 -44.12 2.81
N ARG A 10 13.86 -45.13 3.23
CA ARG A 10 12.46 -45.34 2.81
C ARG A 10 11.52 -45.71 3.96
N GLU A 11 12.06 -45.94 5.14
CA GLU A 11 11.40 -46.40 6.36
C GLU A 11 10.30 -45.46 6.84
N LEU A 12 10.44 -44.15 6.64
CA LEU A 12 9.45 -43.14 7.03
C LEU A 12 8.57 -42.68 5.86
N GLN A 13 8.67 -43.27 4.67
CA GLN A 13 7.94 -42.79 3.50
C GLN A 13 6.46 -43.16 3.54
N ARG A 14 5.63 -42.24 3.04
CA ARG A 14 4.19 -42.45 2.93
C ARG A 14 3.79 -43.19 1.67
N TYR A 15 2.77 -44.03 1.82
CA TYR A 15 2.14 -44.78 0.75
C TYR A 15 0.63 -44.58 0.85
N ASP A 16 -0.04 -44.45 -0.30
CA ASP A 16 -1.48 -44.33 -0.33
C ASP A 16 -2.19 -45.69 -0.16
N ASN A 17 -3.52 -45.67 -0.17
CA ASN A 17 -4.36 -46.87 -0.01
C ASN A 17 -4.18 -47.90 -1.13
N MET A 18 -3.55 -47.53 -2.25
CA MET A 18 -3.22 -48.42 -3.38
C MET A 18 -1.76 -48.89 -3.33
N GLY A 19 -1.03 -48.58 -2.25
CA GLY A 19 0.39 -48.91 -2.09
C GLY A 19 1.34 -48.05 -2.94
N ARG A 20 0.86 -46.91 -3.46
CA ARG A 20 1.66 -45.99 -4.28
C ARG A 20 2.41 -45.04 -3.37
N ARG A 21 3.72 -44.92 -3.59
CA ARG A 21 4.57 -43.97 -2.85
C ARG A 21 4.11 -42.54 -3.13
N GLN A 22 3.98 -41.75 -2.07
CA GLN A 22 3.66 -40.33 -2.14
C GLN A 22 4.94 -39.49 -2.27
N VAL A 23 4.90 -38.55 -3.21
CA VAL A 23 6.01 -37.67 -3.57
C VAL A 23 5.54 -36.22 -3.48
N VAL A 24 6.40 -35.33 -2.99
CA VAL A 24 6.10 -33.91 -2.88
C VAL A 24 7.21 -33.12 -3.55
N GLY A 25 6.87 -32.00 -4.18
CA GLY A 25 7.86 -31.09 -4.75
C GLY A 25 7.35 -29.69 -4.98
N CYS A 26 8.23 -28.84 -5.47
CA CYS A 26 7.91 -27.45 -5.78
C CYS A 26 8.20 -27.11 -7.25
N ILE A 27 7.53 -26.08 -7.75
CA ILE A 27 7.99 -25.29 -8.90
C ILE A 27 8.59 -24.01 -8.33
N PRO A 28 9.93 -23.93 -8.14
CA PRO A 28 10.55 -22.72 -7.65
C PRO A 28 10.49 -21.64 -8.74
N TYR A 29 10.10 -20.43 -8.38
CA TYR A 29 9.97 -19.32 -9.33
C TYR A 29 10.49 -18.01 -8.74
N ARG A 30 10.78 -17.05 -9.63
CA ARG A 30 11.17 -15.67 -9.29
C ARG A 30 10.75 -14.70 -10.40
N PHE A 31 10.75 -13.42 -10.06
CA PHE A 31 10.54 -12.33 -11.01
C PHE A 31 11.89 -11.67 -11.34
N LYS A 32 12.16 -11.48 -12.62
CA LYS A 32 13.37 -10.80 -13.10
C LYS A 32 13.01 -9.36 -13.49
N ASN A 33 13.56 -8.41 -12.77
CA ASN A 33 13.38 -6.99 -13.07
C ASN A 33 14.12 -6.67 -14.38
N CYS A 34 13.37 -6.26 -15.41
CA CYS A 34 13.93 -5.69 -16.62
C CYS A 34 14.34 -4.24 -16.34
N SER A 35 15.59 -3.88 -16.64
CA SER A 35 16.13 -2.52 -16.46
C SER A 35 15.48 -1.47 -17.37
N ASP A 36 14.72 -1.90 -18.38
CA ASP A 36 14.01 -1.05 -19.32
C ASP A 36 12.54 -1.00 -18.90
N GLY A 37 12.16 0.08 -18.20
CA GLY A 37 10.88 0.28 -17.49
C GLY A 37 9.61 0.35 -18.35
N PHE A 38 9.45 -0.53 -19.34
CA PHE A 38 8.27 -0.65 -20.19
C PHE A 38 7.62 -2.04 -20.20
N ASN A 39 8.30 -3.10 -19.70
CA ASN A 39 7.73 -4.44 -19.58
C ASN A 39 7.81 -4.91 -18.12
N GLY A 40 6.69 -5.41 -17.59
CA GLY A 40 6.59 -5.95 -16.23
C GLY A 40 7.57 -7.09 -15.97
N ASP A 41 7.79 -7.40 -14.70
CA ASP A 41 8.80 -8.39 -14.30
C ASP A 41 8.55 -9.75 -14.96
N GLU A 42 9.58 -10.30 -15.62
CA GLU A 42 9.48 -11.56 -16.36
C GLU A 42 9.54 -12.74 -15.37
N LEU A 43 8.56 -13.66 -15.46
CA LEU A 43 8.47 -14.84 -14.60
C LEU A 43 9.47 -15.91 -15.06
N GLU A 44 10.45 -16.22 -14.21
CA GLU A 44 11.41 -17.31 -14.39
C GLU A 44 11.10 -18.47 -13.42
N VAL A 45 11.25 -19.70 -13.91
CA VAL A 45 11.11 -20.92 -13.11
C VAL A 45 12.43 -21.70 -13.06
N LEU A 46 12.63 -22.43 -11.96
CA LEU A 46 13.80 -23.26 -11.76
C LEU A 46 13.49 -24.72 -12.09
N VAL A 47 14.31 -25.32 -12.95
CA VAL A 47 14.33 -26.76 -13.19
C VAL A 47 15.68 -27.35 -12.81
N ILE A 48 15.69 -28.65 -12.57
CA ILE A 48 16.89 -29.41 -12.25
C ILE A 48 17.06 -30.61 -13.18
N THR A 49 18.32 -31.02 -13.36
CA THR A 49 18.67 -32.22 -14.10
C THR A 49 18.36 -33.48 -13.29
N SER A 50 17.91 -34.55 -13.94
CA SER A 50 17.87 -35.88 -13.30
C SER A 50 19.28 -36.30 -12.82
N GLN A 51 19.38 -37.03 -11.70
CA GLN A 51 20.65 -37.55 -11.15
C GLN A 51 21.49 -38.39 -12.15
N LYS A 52 20.86 -38.93 -13.20
CA LYS A 52 21.53 -39.66 -14.30
C LYS A 52 22.03 -38.77 -15.45
N GLY A 53 22.07 -37.46 -15.25
CA GLY A 53 22.50 -36.45 -16.22
C GLY A 53 21.39 -35.88 -17.10
N GLN A 54 21.73 -34.78 -17.80
CA GLN A 54 20.82 -33.98 -18.64
C GLN A 54 20.09 -34.78 -19.73
N ALA A 55 20.75 -35.78 -20.33
CA ALA A 55 20.17 -36.61 -21.38
C ALA A 55 18.87 -37.33 -20.96
N LYS A 56 18.68 -37.55 -19.65
CA LYS A 56 17.49 -38.19 -19.08
C LYS A 56 16.33 -37.23 -18.76
N GLY A 57 16.49 -35.94 -19.06
CA GLY A 57 15.44 -34.91 -18.99
C GLY A 57 15.58 -33.96 -17.80
N MET A 58 14.91 -32.82 -17.92
CA MET A 58 14.72 -31.82 -16.86
C MET A 58 13.46 -32.14 -16.06
N MET A 59 13.45 -31.74 -14.79
CA MET A 59 12.33 -31.95 -13.88
C MET A 59 12.31 -30.88 -12.78
N PHE A 60 11.18 -30.78 -12.09
CA PHE A 60 11.06 -29.99 -10.86
C PHE A 60 11.62 -30.74 -9.65
N PRO A 61 12.15 -30.01 -8.63
CA PRO A 61 12.61 -30.61 -7.38
C PRO A 61 11.46 -31.32 -6.67
N LYS A 62 11.63 -32.60 -6.39
CA LYS A 62 10.62 -33.44 -5.71
C LYS A 62 11.22 -34.74 -5.17
N GLY A 63 10.72 -35.19 -4.03
CA GLY A 63 11.10 -36.47 -3.43
C GLY A 63 10.06 -37.02 -2.46
N GLY A 64 10.49 -37.94 -1.58
CA GLY A 64 9.56 -38.71 -0.77
C GLY A 64 8.93 -37.87 0.33
N TRP A 65 7.62 -38.00 0.55
CA TRP A 65 6.97 -37.39 1.71
C TRP A 65 7.07 -38.34 2.92
N GLU A 66 7.68 -37.86 4.00
CA GLU A 66 7.93 -38.65 5.20
C GLU A 66 6.85 -38.45 6.28
N LEU A 67 6.81 -39.35 7.27
CA LEU A 67 5.80 -39.35 8.35
C LEU A 67 6.03 -38.25 9.39
N ASP A 68 7.26 -37.76 9.55
CA ASP A 68 7.69 -36.79 10.57
C ASP A 68 7.61 -35.33 10.13
N GLU A 69 7.13 -35.06 8.92
CA GLU A 69 7.07 -33.71 8.32
C GLU A 69 5.69 -33.40 7.71
N SER A 70 5.36 -32.10 7.67
CA SER A 70 4.22 -31.60 6.90
C SER A 70 4.48 -31.72 5.39
N VAL A 71 3.43 -31.56 4.58
CA VAL A 71 3.57 -31.61 3.12
C VAL A 71 4.35 -30.39 2.61
N GLU A 72 4.17 -29.23 3.22
CA GLU A 72 4.89 -28.00 2.87
C GLU A 72 6.37 -28.07 3.32
N GLU A 73 6.64 -28.63 4.49
CA GLU A 73 7.99 -28.89 4.99
C GLU A 73 8.76 -29.84 4.07
N ALA A 74 8.12 -30.92 3.63
CA ALA A 74 8.68 -31.84 2.64
C ALA A 74 8.99 -31.13 1.32
N ALA A 75 8.08 -30.30 0.82
CA ALA A 75 8.27 -29.56 -0.44
C ALA A 75 9.46 -28.59 -0.37
N SER A 76 9.57 -27.88 0.76
CA SER A 76 10.68 -26.97 1.04
C SER A 76 12.02 -27.72 1.16
N ARG A 77 12.05 -28.83 1.91
CA ARG A 77 13.23 -29.68 2.07
C ARG A 77 13.73 -30.21 0.73
N GLU A 78 12.85 -30.75 -0.11
CA GLU A 78 13.22 -31.29 -1.42
C GLU A 78 13.78 -30.20 -2.35
N SER A 79 13.24 -28.97 -2.27
CA SER A 79 13.76 -27.82 -3.01
C SER A 79 15.16 -27.39 -2.53
N LEU A 80 15.42 -27.48 -1.23
CA LEU A 80 16.74 -27.22 -0.66
C LEU A 80 17.74 -28.32 -1.06
N GLU A 81 17.36 -29.59 -0.91
CA GLU A 81 18.23 -30.74 -1.13
C GLU A 81 18.60 -30.91 -2.61
N GLU A 82 17.61 -30.81 -3.50
CA GLU A 82 17.79 -31.10 -4.93
C GLU A 82 18.21 -29.87 -5.74
N ALA A 83 17.76 -28.67 -5.35
CA ALA A 83 17.96 -27.42 -6.09
C ALA A 83 18.77 -26.35 -5.34
N GLY A 84 18.93 -26.47 -4.02
CA GLY A 84 19.65 -25.49 -3.21
C GLY A 84 18.94 -24.13 -3.14
N VAL A 85 17.60 -24.13 -3.13
CA VAL A 85 16.78 -22.92 -3.02
C VAL A 85 15.89 -22.98 -1.79
N LEU A 86 15.68 -21.83 -1.18
CA LEU A 86 14.78 -21.59 -0.05
C LEU A 86 13.78 -20.50 -0.44
N GLY A 87 12.57 -20.60 0.09
CA GLY A 87 11.50 -19.71 -0.32
C GLY A 87 10.22 -19.94 0.47
N ASN A 88 9.20 -19.19 0.10
CA ASN A 88 7.86 -19.33 0.64
C ASN A 88 7.10 -20.35 -0.21
N VAL A 89 6.70 -21.47 0.39
CA VAL A 89 5.81 -22.45 -0.25
C VAL A 89 4.40 -21.89 -0.23
N GLU A 90 3.77 -21.81 -1.39
CA GLU A 90 2.39 -21.30 -1.53
C GLU A 90 1.37 -22.44 -1.60
N ASP A 91 0.10 -22.10 -1.75
CA ASP A 91 -0.98 -23.08 -1.86
C ASP A 91 -0.74 -24.10 -2.99
N LYS A 92 -1.07 -25.36 -2.71
CA LYS A 92 -0.93 -26.48 -3.65
C LYS A 92 -1.42 -26.14 -5.06
N LEU A 93 -0.60 -26.42 -6.07
CA LEU A 93 -0.99 -26.31 -7.48
C LEU A 93 -1.94 -27.43 -7.88
N GLY A 94 -1.65 -28.64 -7.41
CA GLY A 94 -2.47 -29.80 -7.72
C GLY A 94 -1.86 -31.11 -7.26
N LYS A 95 -2.48 -32.19 -7.72
CA LYS A 95 -2.13 -33.57 -7.41
C LYS A 95 -2.12 -34.37 -8.71
N TRP A 96 -1.03 -35.07 -8.97
CA TRP A 96 -0.84 -35.85 -10.20
C TRP A 96 -0.33 -37.25 -9.91
N ASN A 97 -0.56 -38.16 -10.85
CA ASN A 97 0.00 -39.50 -10.81
C ASN A 97 1.14 -39.61 -11.83
N PHE A 98 2.32 -40.03 -11.38
CA PHE A 98 3.53 -40.16 -12.21
C PHE A 98 3.88 -41.63 -12.41
N LEU A 99 4.36 -42.01 -13.59
CA LEU A 99 4.80 -43.38 -13.84
C LEU A 99 6.20 -43.61 -13.23
N SER A 100 6.36 -44.65 -12.40
CA SER A 100 7.68 -45.06 -11.92
C SER A 100 8.52 -45.71 -13.01
N LYS A 101 9.83 -45.41 -13.02
CA LYS A 101 10.83 -46.04 -13.90
C LYS A 101 11.08 -47.52 -13.60
N ARG A 102 10.64 -48.03 -12.44
CA ARG A 102 10.78 -49.45 -12.07
C ARG A 102 9.38 -50.00 -11.77
N HIS A 103 8.88 -50.85 -12.67
CA HIS A 103 7.72 -51.75 -12.47
C HIS A 103 6.32 -51.20 -12.76
N GLY A 104 6.18 -50.13 -13.56
CA GLY A 104 4.85 -49.66 -13.99
C GLY A 104 3.95 -49.16 -12.84
N THR A 105 4.51 -48.97 -11.65
CA THR A 105 3.82 -48.49 -10.46
C THR A 105 3.64 -46.98 -10.57
N PHE A 106 2.46 -46.47 -10.23
CA PHE A 106 2.21 -45.03 -10.18
C PHE A 106 2.69 -44.45 -8.86
N TYR A 107 3.30 -43.27 -8.90
CA TYR A 107 3.52 -42.43 -7.73
C TYR A 107 2.43 -41.37 -7.69
N GLU A 108 1.95 -41.08 -6.50
CA GLU A 108 1.06 -39.96 -6.27
C GLU A 108 1.93 -38.77 -5.87
N GLY A 109 1.78 -37.61 -6.50
CA GLY A 109 2.52 -36.46 -6.01
C GLY A 109 1.86 -35.11 -6.10
N PHE A 110 2.31 -34.28 -5.18
CA PHE A 110 1.76 -32.98 -4.83
C PHE A 110 2.79 -31.92 -5.17
N MET A 111 2.40 -30.93 -5.98
CA MET A 111 3.29 -29.85 -6.38
C MET A 111 2.79 -28.52 -5.82
N PHE A 112 3.72 -27.69 -5.41
CA PHE A 112 3.47 -26.37 -4.82
C PHE A 112 4.29 -25.31 -5.57
N PRO A 113 3.84 -24.06 -5.66
CA PRO A 113 4.71 -22.96 -6.03
C PRO A 113 5.69 -22.70 -4.88
N LEU A 114 6.92 -22.36 -5.21
CA LEU A 114 7.88 -21.86 -4.21
C LEU A 114 8.45 -20.54 -4.69
N PHE A 115 8.08 -19.45 -4.01
CA PHE A 115 8.66 -18.14 -4.29
C PHE A 115 10.07 -18.08 -3.69
N VAL A 116 11.08 -18.09 -4.55
CA VAL A 116 12.48 -18.19 -4.11
C VAL A 116 12.94 -16.87 -3.48
N THR A 117 13.25 -16.92 -2.18
CA THR A 117 13.82 -15.79 -1.44
C THR A 117 15.34 -15.89 -1.31
N LYS A 118 15.88 -17.11 -1.36
CA LYS A 118 17.33 -17.35 -1.21
C LYS A 118 17.81 -18.52 -2.05
N GLN A 119 18.92 -18.30 -2.75
CA GLN A 119 19.64 -19.33 -3.51
C GLN A 119 20.99 -19.61 -2.84
N LEU A 120 21.33 -20.89 -2.63
CA LEU A 120 22.57 -21.30 -1.97
C LEU A 120 23.65 -21.69 -2.98
N ASP A 121 24.91 -21.34 -2.71
CA ASP A 121 26.03 -21.75 -3.57
C ASP A 121 26.43 -23.22 -3.39
N LEU A 122 26.22 -23.77 -2.20
CA LEU A 122 26.48 -25.18 -1.85
C LEU A 122 25.19 -25.80 -1.31
N TRP A 123 24.82 -26.96 -1.84
CA TRP A 123 23.63 -27.70 -1.44
C TRP A 123 23.84 -29.21 -1.57
N PRO A 124 23.02 -30.04 -0.90
CA PRO A 124 23.28 -31.48 -0.76
C PRO A 124 23.47 -32.24 -2.08
N GLU A 125 22.61 -32.04 -3.07
CA GLU A 125 22.70 -32.75 -4.35
C GLU A 125 23.50 -32.01 -5.45
N LYS A 126 24.30 -30.99 -5.10
CA LYS A 126 25.05 -30.17 -6.10
C LYS A 126 25.95 -30.99 -7.03
N SER A 127 26.54 -32.07 -6.53
CA SER A 127 27.44 -32.92 -7.32
C SER A 127 26.70 -33.77 -8.35
N VAL A 128 25.41 -34.03 -8.16
CA VAL A 128 24.60 -34.95 -8.98
C VAL A 128 23.47 -34.25 -9.74
N ARG A 129 23.12 -33.01 -9.37
CA ARG A 129 22.13 -32.19 -10.08
C ARG A 129 22.64 -30.80 -10.37
N GLN A 130 22.26 -30.31 -11.54
CA GLN A 130 22.42 -28.91 -11.93
C GLN A 130 21.05 -28.24 -11.90
N ARG A 131 21.01 -27.01 -11.36
CA ARG A 131 19.84 -26.13 -11.39
C ARG A 131 19.97 -25.12 -12.52
N ILE A 132 18.86 -24.83 -13.19
CA ILE A 132 18.82 -23.89 -14.31
C ILE A 132 17.56 -23.04 -14.15
N TRP A 133 17.75 -21.72 -14.18
CA TRP A 133 16.67 -20.75 -14.33
C TRP A 133 16.34 -20.61 -15.80
N MET A 134 15.06 -20.59 -16.14
CA MET A 134 14.58 -20.45 -17.50
C MET A 134 13.20 -19.79 -17.50
N THR A 135 12.80 -19.25 -18.65
CA THR A 135 11.46 -18.70 -18.81
C THR A 135 10.41 -19.82 -18.75
N VAL A 136 9.15 -19.46 -18.52
CA VAL A 136 8.06 -20.45 -18.53
C VAL A 136 7.99 -21.16 -19.89
N ASP A 137 8.17 -20.45 -21.00
CA ASP A 137 8.14 -21.05 -22.34
C ASP A 137 9.29 -22.03 -22.56
N GLU A 138 10.50 -21.68 -22.16
CA GLU A 138 11.65 -22.60 -22.18
C GLU A 138 11.39 -23.84 -21.31
N ALA A 139 10.81 -23.66 -20.13
CA ALA A 139 10.44 -24.74 -19.22
C ALA A 139 9.42 -25.70 -19.87
N ARG A 140 8.44 -25.17 -20.63
CA ARG A 140 7.44 -25.98 -21.34
C ARG A 140 8.05 -26.86 -22.43
N GLU A 141 9.13 -26.42 -23.06
CA GLU A 141 9.85 -27.18 -24.09
C GLU A 141 10.70 -28.30 -23.47
N VAL A 142 11.41 -28.02 -22.36
CA VAL A 142 12.29 -29.03 -21.74
C VAL A 142 11.54 -30.04 -20.87
N CYS A 143 10.35 -29.70 -20.38
CA CYS A 143 9.52 -30.57 -19.56
C CYS A 143 8.86 -31.68 -20.38
N ARG A 144 9.39 -32.91 -20.28
CA ARG A 144 8.93 -34.06 -21.07
C ARG A 144 7.56 -34.63 -20.67
N HIS A 145 7.15 -34.46 -19.41
CA HIS A 145 5.92 -35.05 -18.90
C HIS A 145 4.76 -34.06 -18.93
N TRP A 146 3.59 -34.51 -19.38
CA TRP A 146 2.39 -33.68 -19.51
C TRP A 146 2.03 -32.95 -18.22
N TRP A 147 2.14 -33.61 -17.07
CA TRP A 147 1.79 -33.04 -15.76
C TRP A 147 2.65 -31.83 -15.41
N MET A 148 3.90 -31.77 -15.88
CA MET A 148 4.80 -30.64 -15.62
C MET A 148 4.35 -29.43 -16.40
N LYS A 149 3.93 -29.63 -17.66
CA LYS A 149 3.37 -28.57 -18.50
C LYS A 149 2.06 -28.05 -17.91
N GLU A 150 1.23 -28.95 -17.41
CA GLU A 150 -0.04 -28.59 -16.76
C GLU A 150 0.20 -27.81 -15.46
N ALA A 151 1.11 -28.27 -14.61
CA ALA A 151 1.45 -27.56 -13.39
C ALA A 151 2.05 -26.17 -13.66
N LEU A 152 2.84 -26.01 -14.73
CA LEU A 152 3.32 -24.71 -15.21
C LEU A 152 2.16 -23.82 -15.69
N ASN A 153 1.21 -24.35 -16.45
CA ASN A 153 0.06 -23.58 -16.91
C ASN A 153 -0.77 -23.05 -15.72
N ILE A 154 -1.04 -23.90 -14.72
CA ILE A 154 -1.76 -23.50 -13.50
C ILE A 154 -1.00 -22.42 -12.72
N LEU A 155 0.32 -22.53 -12.64
CA LEU A 155 1.16 -21.51 -11.99
C LEU A 155 1.03 -20.15 -12.71
N VAL A 156 1.15 -20.15 -14.04
CA VAL A 156 1.03 -18.94 -14.86
C VAL A 156 -0.35 -18.34 -14.75
N GLU A 157 -1.41 -19.14 -14.84
CA GLU A 157 -2.79 -18.66 -14.73
C GLU A 157 -3.04 -18.00 -13.38
N ARG A 158 -2.57 -18.61 -12.27
CA ARG A 158 -2.68 -18.04 -10.93
C ARG A 158 -1.99 -16.68 -10.83
N HIS A 159 -0.80 -16.52 -11.38
CA HIS A 159 -0.08 -15.25 -11.36
C HIS A 159 -0.71 -14.19 -12.26
N SER A 160 -1.17 -14.56 -13.46
CA SER A 160 -1.89 -13.66 -14.35
C SER A 160 -3.18 -13.12 -13.71
N SER A 161 -3.95 -13.98 -13.02
CA SER A 161 -5.13 -13.54 -12.28
C SER A 161 -4.81 -12.58 -11.13
N LEU A 162 -3.73 -12.84 -10.37
CA LEU A 162 -3.29 -11.95 -9.29
C LEU A 162 -2.81 -10.59 -9.80
N GLN A 163 -2.05 -10.56 -10.90
CA GLN A 163 -1.63 -9.32 -11.55
C GLN A 163 -2.81 -8.53 -12.12
N GLN A 164 -3.80 -9.22 -12.70
CA GLN A 164 -5.00 -8.58 -13.20
C GLN A 164 -5.84 -7.96 -12.07
N LEU A 165 -6.01 -8.65 -10.94
CA LEU A 165 -6.70 -8.11 -9.77
C LEU A 165 -5.99 -6.88 -9.19
N GLN A 166 -4.66 -6.90 -9.09
CA GLN A 166 -3.88 -5.74 -8.66
C GLN A 166 -3.98 -4.57 -9.64
N LYS A 167 -3.99 -4.85 -10.95
CA LYS A 167 -4.12 -3.81 -11.98
C LYS A 167 -5.51 -3.18 -11.99
N GLU A 168 -6.56 -3.99 -11.86
CA GLU A 168 -7.94 -3.52 -11.73
C GLU A 168 -8.14 -2.70 -10.45
N GLU A 169 -7.55 -3.09 -9.31
CA GLU A 169 -7.57 -2.27 -8.09
C GLU A 169 -6.82 -0.94 -8.26
N LEU A 170 -5.70 -0.91 -8.98
CA LEU A 170 -4.95 0.31 -9.24
C LEU A 170 -5.71 1.25 -10.20
N GLU A 171 -6.28 0.71 -11.28
CA GLU A 171 -7.09 1.45 -12.26
C GLU A 171 -8.37 2.01 -11.64
N LEU A 172 -8.99 1.27 -10.72
CA LEU A 172 -10.15 1.74 -9.95
C LEU A 172 -9.77 2.83 -8.93
N SER A 173 -8.59 2.73 -8.31
CA SER A 173 -8.08 3.76 -7.39
C SER A 173 -7.74 5.07 -8.10
N CYS A 174 -7.24 4.99 -9.33
CA CYS A 174 -6.93 6.18 -10.11
C CYS A 174 -8.22 6.85 -10.59
N SER A 175 -9.16 6.10 -11.19
CA SER A 175 -10.37 6.63 -11.85
C SER A 175 -11.40 7.29 -10.93
N LEU A 176 -11.37 6.99 -9.64
CA LEU A 176 -12.30 7.54 -8.65
C LEU A 176 -11.70 8.63 -7.75
N MET A 177 -10.42 8.96 -7.92
CA MET A 177 -9.77 9.96 -7.07
C MET A 177 -10.36 11.36 -7.32
N PRO A 178 -11.05 11.97 -6.34
CA PRO A 178 -11.67 13.26 -6.54
C PRO A 178 -10.60 14.34 -6.74
N ARG A 179 -10.88 15.32 -7.61
CA ARG A 179 -10.00 16.45 -7.96
C ARG A 179 -9.18 17.01 -6.79
N ASN A 180 -9.84 17.32 -5.67
CA ASN A 180 -9.18 17.98 -4.55
C ASN A 180 -8.10 17.11 -3.90
N PHE A 181 -8.28 15.78 -3.90
CA PHE A 181 -7.25 14.86 -3.39
C PHE A 181 -6.06 14.76 -4.32
N ARG A 182 -6.30 14.74 -5.64
CA ARG A 182 -5.22 14.84 -6.63
C ARG A 182 -4.40 16.11 -6.42
N LEU A 183 -5.07 17.24 -6.19
CA LEU A 183 -4.40 18.52 -5.95
C LEU A 183 -3.66 18.57 -4.61
N LEU A 184 -4.19 17.95 -3.55
CA LEU A 184 -3.49 17.81 -2.27
C LEU A 184 -2.25 16.92 -2.37
N GLU A 185 -2.33 15.81 -3.10
CA GLU A 185 -1.18 14.96 -3.39
C GLU A 185 -0.09 15.74 -4.13
N GLU A 186 -0.48 16.51 -5.15
CA GLU A 186 0.46 17.34 -5.88
C GLU A 186 1.04 18.46 -5.01
N LEU A 187 0.26 19.07 -4.11
CA LEU A 187 0.77 20.04 -3.13
C LEU A 187 1.86 19.44 -2.24
N GLU A 188 1.58 18.28 -1.63
CA GLU A 188 2.52 17.62 -0.73
C GLU A 188 3.83 17.24 -1.46
N ARG A 189 3.73 16.84 -2.73
CA ARG A 189 4.89 16.55 -3.58
C ARG A 189 5.68 17.82 -3.91
N GLY A 190 5.00 18.93 -4.19
CA GLY A 190 5.62 20.24 -4.37
C GLY A 190 6.38 20.71 -3.12
N GLU A 191 5.81 20.54 -1.93
CA GLU A 191 6.40 20.96 -0.64
C GLU A 191 7.62 20.13 -0.23
N LYS A 192 7.66 18.84 -0.57
CA LYS A 192 8.81 17.96 -0.28
C LYS A 192 10.03 18.23 -1.17
N GLY A 193 9.85 19.01 -2.25
CA GLY A 193 10.86 19.25 -3.25
C GLY A 193 10.92 18.12 -4.28
N ILE A 194 11.24 18.50 -5.52
CA ILE A 194 11.10 17.65 -6.70
C ILE A 194 12.49 17.42 -7.32
N GLY A 195 12.84 16.15 -7.50
CA GLY A 195 14.02 15.75 -8.27
C GLY A 195 15.32 16.43 -7.82
N ASP A 196 16.01 17.06 -8.77
CA ASP A 196 17.25 17.81 -8.58
C ASP A 196 17.04 19.28 -8.14
N GLY A 197 15.79 19.67 -7.85
CA GLY A 197 15.42 21.03 -7.45
C GLY A 197 15.36 22.04 -8.61
N THR A 198 15.48 21.58 -9.86
CA THR A 198 15.42 22.47 -11.03
C THR A 198 13.99 22.81 -11.47
N VAL A 199 13.01 22.08 -10.95
CA VAL A 199 11.58 22.31 -11.14
C VAL A 199 10.93 22.33 -9.77
N SER A 200 10.00 23.27 -9.56
CA SER A 200 9.19 23.33 -8.35
C SER A 200 7.82 23.92 -8.65
N TYR A 201 6.82 23.62 -7.84
CA TYR A 201 5.53 24.27 -7.89
C TYR A 201 4.87 24.31 -6.52
N GLY A 202 3.92 25.22 -6.34
CA GLY A 202 3.17 25.38 -5.10
C GLY A 202 1.91 26.23 -5.30
N MET A 203 1.04 26.26 -4.29
CA MET A 203 -0.16 27.10 -4.33
C MET A 203 0.19 28.58 -4.32
N ASP A 204 -0.57 29.35 -5.09
CA ASP A 204 -0.42 30.80 -5.16
C ASP A 204 -1.03 31.52 -3.95
N ASP A 205 -2.21 31.05 -3.54
CA ASP A 205 -2.98 31.58 -2.43
C ASP A 205 -3.32 30.44 -1.47
N ALA A 206 -2.87 30.54 -0.23
CA ALA A 206 -3.12 29.54 0.81
C ALA A 206 -4.59 29.51 1.25
N ASP A 207 -5.34 30.58 0.99
CA ASP A 207 -6.75 30.70 1.35
C ASP A 207 -7.68 30.17 0.22
N ASP A 208 -7.13 29.82 -0.95
CA ASP A 208 -7.90 29.20 -2.05
C ASP A 208 -8.23 27.74 -1.72
N ILE A 209 -9.39 27.55 -1.06
CA ILE A 209 -9.96 26.24 -0.72
C ILE A 209 -10.20 25.34 -1.94
N TYR A 210 -10.29 25.91 -3.15
CA TYR A 210 -10.50 25.14 -4.37
C TYR A 210 -9.19 24.73 -5.04
N MET A 211 -8.04 25.21 -4.54
CA MET A 211 -6.71 24.89 -5.03
C MET A 211 -6.61 25.02 -6.55
N GLN A 212 -7.15 26.11 -7.11
CA GLN A 212 -7.21 26.33 -8.56
C GLN A 212 -5.94 27.01 -9.08
N SER A 213 -5.37 27.94 -8.30
CA SER A 213 -4.23 28.75 -8.72
C SER A 213 -2.89 28.23 -8.17
N TRP A 214 -1.95 27.96 -9.07
CA TRP A 214 -0.64 27.42 -8.75
C TRP A 214 0.47 28.22 -9.43
N THR A 215 1.61 28.29 -8.75
CA THR A 215 2.83 28.90 -9.26
C THR A 215 3.87 27.80 -9.48
N GLY A 216 4.33 27.66 -10.72
CA GLY A 216 5.42 26.78 -11.11
C GLY A 216 6.71 27.56 -11.36
N THR A 217 7.85 26.95 -11.11
CA THR A 217 9.17 27.50 -11.39
C THR A 217 10.02 26.48 -12.14
N VAL A 218 10.67 26.90 -13.22
CA VAL A 218 11.62 26.10 -14.00
C VAL A 218 12.95 26.84 -14.09
N ILE A 219 14.02 26.18 -13.68
CA ILE A 219 15.40 26.63 -13.90
C ILE A 219 15.84 26.13 -15.27
N GLY A 220 16.26 27.07 -16.13
CA GLY A 220 16.61 26.77 -17.49
C GLY A 220 17.82 25.82 -17.61
N PRO A 221 17.75 24.84 -18.52
CA PRO A 221 18.74 23.76 -18.61
C PRO A 221 20.11 24.23 -19.11
N PRO A 222 21.21 23.56 -18.70
CA PRO A 222 22.55 23.89 -19.14
C PRO A 222 22.75 23.66 -20.64
N ASN A 223 23.74 24.33 -21.24
CA ASN A 223 24.05 24.29 -22.68
C ASN A 223 22.93 24.82 -23.58
N THR A 224 22.11 25.75 -23.06
CA THR A 224 21.06 26.43 -23.81
C THR A 224 21.09 27.92 -23.52
N VAL A 225 20.42 28.71 -24.36
CA VAL A 225 20.18 30.15 -24.10
C VAL A 225 19.37 30.43 -22.82
N HIS A 226 18.78 29.40 -22.22
CA HIS A 226 17.98 29.45 -21.01
C HIS A 226 18.81 29.16 -19.75
N GLU A 227 20.07 28.73 -19.89
CA GLU A 227 20.92 28.31 -18.78
C GLU A 227 20.99 29.36 -17.66
N GLY A 228 20.69 28.92 -16.42
CA GLY A 228 20.73 29.75 -15.22
C GLY A 228 19.56 30.72 -15.06
N ARG A 229 18.65 30.82 -16.04
CA ARG A 229 17.45 31.67 -15.94
C ARG A 229 16.36 30.99 -15.13
N ILE A 230 15.61 31.78 -14.35
CA ILE A 230 14.46 31.31 -13.57
C ILE A 230 13.18 31.77 -14.25
N TYR A 231 12.38 30.81 -14.70
CA TYR A 231 11.09 31.07 -15.31
C TYR A 231 9.96 30.78 -14.33
N GLN A 232 9.12 31.77 -14.07
CA GLN A 232 7.89 31.60 -13.29
C GLN A 232 6.71 31.37 -14.23
N LEU A 233 5.86 30.43 -13.85
CA LEU A 233 4.66 30.01 -14.56
C LEU A 233 3.45 30.06 -13.61
N LYS A 234 2.29 30.35 -14.18
CA LYS A 234 0.98 30.14 -13.56
C LYS A 234 0.34 28.90 -14.15
N LEU A 235 -0.12 28.01 -13.29
CA LEU A 235 -0.96 26.87 -13.66
C LEU A 235 -2.33 27.08 -13.03
N PHE A 236 -3.39 26.90 -13.83
CA PHE A 236 -4.76 26.98 -13.36
C PHE A 236 -5.46 25.64 -13.55
N CYS A 237 -5.69 24.94 -12.44
CA CYS A 237 -6.37 23.66 -12.39
C CYS A 237 -7.88 23.89 -12.32
N GLY A 238 -8.57 23.82 -13.46
CA GLY A 238 -10.02 23.98 -13.55
C GLY A 238 -10.80 22.90 -12.78
N LYS A 239 -12.13 23.02 -12.72
CA LYS A 239 -13.01 22.10 -11.96
C LYS A 239 -12.97 20.66 -12.45
N ASP A 240 -12.63 20.46 -13.73
CA ASP A 240 -12.56 19.15 -14.38
C ASP A 240 -11.15 18.56 -14.37
N TYR A 241 -10.20 19.21 -13.69
CA TYR A 241 -8.88 18.63 -13.45
C TYR A 241 -9.00 17.42 -12.48
N PRO A 242 -8.28 16.30 -12.66
CA PRO A 242 -7.27 16.03 -13.69
C PRO A 242 -7.82 15.41 -14.98
N ASP A 243 -9.13 15.28 -15.17
CA ASP A 243 -9.67 14.70 -16.41
C ASP A 243 -9.41 15.61 -17.63
N ASN A 244 -9.38 16.92 -17.41
CA ASN A 244 -8.91 17.93 -18.36
C ASN A 244 -7.58 18.56 -17.91
N PRO A 245 -6.70 18.95 -18.85
CA PRO A 245 -5.42 19.59 -18.53
C PRO A 245 -5.61 20.95 -17.85
N PRO A 246 -4.64 21.39 -17.00
CA PRO A 246 -4.65 22.75 -16.48
C PRO A 246 -4.25 23.74 -17.58
N SER A 247 -4.66 25.00 -17.43
CA SER A 247 -4.14 26.06 -18.31
C SER A 247 -2.79 26.56 -17.77
N VAL A 248 -1.81 26.76 -18.66
CA VAL A 248 -0.42 27.05 -18.29
C VAL A 248 0.03 28.33 -18.97
N ARG A 249 0.62 29.24 -18.19
CA ARG A 249 1.08 30.55 -18.66
C ARG A 249 2.43 30.92 -18.04
N PHE A 250 3.39 31.32 -18.87
CA PHE A 250 4.62 31.94 -18.39
C PHE A 250 4.35 33.37 -17.91
N GLN A 251 4.75 33.68 -16.67
CA GLN A 251 4.81 35.05 -16.15
C GLN A 251 6.11 35.72 -16.60
N THR A 252 7.23 34.99 -16.56
CA THR A 252 8.50 35.45 -17.11
C THR A 252 8.45 35.40 -18.64
N ARG A 253 8.81 36.50 -19.31
CA ARG A 253 8.86 36.51 -20.79
C ARG A 253 9.88 35.48 -21.29
N ILE A 254 9.46 34.64 -22.23
CA ILE A 254 10.25 33.58 -22.84
C ILE A 254 9.95 33.51 -24.33
N ASN A 255 10.98 33.30 -25.15
CA ASN A 255 10.79 32.95 -26.56
C ASN A 255 10.92 31.43 -26.70
N MET A 256 9.80 30.74 -26.91
CA MET A 256 9.75 29.28 -27.08
C MET A 256 8.63 28.93 -28.07
N ALA A 257 8.85 27.93 -28.93
CA ALA A 257 7.95 27.63 -30.05
C ALA A 257 6.51 27.29 -29.64
N CYS A 258 6.31 26.68 -28.47
CA CYS A 258 4.98 26.31 -27.95
C CYS A 258 4.33 27.38 -27.05
N VAL A 259 4.93 28.57 -26.93
CA VAL A 259 4.44 29.66 -26.08
C VAL A 259 4.07 30.87 -26.93
N ASN A 260 2.88 31.41 -26.68
CA ASN A 260 2.43 32.64 -27.31
C ASN A 260 3.25 33.85 -26.81
N PRO A 261 3.97 34.59 -27.69
CA PRO A 261 4.87 35.66 -27.25
C PRO A 261 4.16 36.86 -26.59
N ALA A 262 2.88 37.10 -26.91
CA ALA A 262 2.13 38.24 -26.38
C ALA A 262 1.47 37.94 -25.04
N SER A 263 0.87 36.75 -24.90
CA SER A 263 0.13 36.38 -23.69
C SER A 263 0.97 35.58 -22.70
N GLY A 264 2.02 34.88 -23.15
CA GLY A 264 2.77 33.90 -22.36
C GLY A 264 2.05 32.57 -22.19
N MET A 265 0.88 32.36 -22.83
CA MET A 265 0.12 31.10 -22.75
C MET A 265 0.85 29.98 -23.49
N VAL A 266 0.90 28.79 -22.89
CA VAL A 266 1.35 27.57 -23.58
C VAL A 266 0.21 27.07 -24.45
N GLU A 267 0.45 26.97 -25.75
CA GLU A 267 -0.57 26.58 -26.74
C GLU A 267 -0.72 25.04 -26.75
N PRO A 268 -1.88 24.47 -26.40
CA PRO A 268 -2.05 23.02 -26.33
C PRO A 268 -1.74 22.31 -27.64
N SER A 269 -2.08 22.92 -28.78
CA SER A 269 -1.81 22.36 -30.12
C SER A 269 -0.33 22.24 -30.46
N LEU A 270 0.53 23.05 -29.83
CA LEU A 270 1.98 23.08 -30.07
C LEU A 270 2.76 22.34 -28.98
N PHE A 271 2.08 21.87 -27.93
CA PHE A 271 2.68 21.17 -26.81
C PHE A 271 2.00 19.81 -26.61
N PRO A 272 2.61 18.71 -27.12
CA PRO A 272 1.97 17.38 -27.20
C PRO A 272 1.40 16.86 -25.88
N MET A 273 2.00 17.25 -24.76
CA MET A 273 1.56 16.81 -23.43
C MET A 273 0.20 17.41 -23.03
N LEU A 274 -0.10 18.65 -23.43
CA LEU A 274 -1.43 19.23 -23.21
C LEU A 274 -2.42 18.80 -24.31
N ALA A 275 -1.94 18.55 -25.54
CA ALA A 275 -2.79 18.04 -26.63
C ALA A 275 -3.35 16.63 -26.36
N ASN A 276 -2.51 15.73 -25.84
CA ASN A 276 -2.84 14.33 -25.56
C ASN A 276 -2.92 14.07 -24.06
N TRP A 277 -3.56 14.98 -23.33
CA TRP A 277 -3.63 14.93 -21.87
C TRP A 277 -4.21 13.60 -21.39
N GLN A 278 -3.52 12.97 -20.44
CA GLN A 278 -4.00 11.80 -19.71
C GLN A 278 -4.17 12.21 -18.25
N ARG A 279 -5.21 11.71 -17.58
CA ARG A 279 -5.51 12.07 -16.19
C ARG A 279 -4.43 11.67 -15.18
N GLU A 280 -3.55 10.75 -15.59
CA GLU A 280 -2.37 10.34 -14.84
C GLU A 280 -1.29 11.43 -14.81
N CYS A 281 -1.27 12.35 -15.79
CA CYS A 281 -0.27 13.42 -15.89
C CYS A 281 -0.41 14.46 -14.76
N THR A 282 0.73 14.91 -14.23
CA THR A 282 0.82 15.86 -13.11
C THR A 282 1.30 17.25 -13.55
N MET A 283 1.19 18.25 -12.67
CA MET A 283 1.83 19.55 -12.86
C MET A 283 3.36 19.44 -12.95
N GLU A 284 3.96 18.49 -12.22
CA GLU A 284 5.39 18.20 -12.33
C GLU A 284 5.79 17.77 -13.75
N ASP A 285 5.00 16.87 -14.34
CA ASP A 285 5.25 16.35 -15.68
C ASP A 285 5.19 17.49 -16.71
N ILE A 286 4.24 18.43 -16.56
CA ILE A 286 4.10 19.61 -17.43
C ILE A 286 5.38 20.44 -17.36
N LEU A 287 5.83 20.79 -16.16
CA LEU A 287 7.02 21.62 -15.97
C LEU A 287 8.29 20.93 -16.46
N THR A 288 8.42 19.63 -16.20
CA THR A 288 9.54 18.80 -16.66
C THR A 288 9.58 18.71 -18.17
N GLN A 289 8.42 18.57 -18.82
CA GLN A 289 8.32 18.49 -20.27
C GLN A 289 8.55 19.86 -20.93
N LEU A 290 8.09 20.96 -20.32
CA LEU A 290 8.44 22.32 -20.77
C LEU A 290 9.95 22.57 -20.68
N LYS A 291 10.61 22.08 -19.62
CA LYS A 291 12.08 22.14 -19.51
C LYS A 291 12.77 21.34 -20.63
N LYS A 292 12.24 20.18 -21.01
CA LYS A 292 12.75 19.41 -22.16
C LYS A 292 12.56 20.16 -23.48
N GLU A 293 11.43 20.85 -23.66
CA GLU A 293 11.21 21.71 -24.84
C GLU A 293 12.23 22.85 -24.96
N MET A 294 12.72 23.40 -23.84
CA MET A 294 13.83 24.38 -23.88
C MET A 294 15.12 23.81 -24.46
N MET A 295 15.33 22.49 -24.36
CA MET A 295 16.50 21.79 -24.93
C MET A 295 16.29 21.39 -26.39
N ALA A 296 15.07 21.49 -26.92
CA ALA A 296 14.75 21.09 -28.28
C ALA A 296 15.59 21.90 -29.30
N PRO A 297 15.99 21.31 -30.44
CA PRO A 297 16.89 21.95 -31.40
C PRO A 297 16.40 23.34 -31.88
N GLN A 298 15.09 23.49 -32.04
CA GLN A 298 14.43 24.72 -32.45
C GLN A 298 14.40 25.81 -31.35
N ASN A 299 14.46 25.44 -30.07
CA ASN A 299 14.32 26.37 -28.94
C ASN A 299 15.65 26.73 -28.30
N ARG A 300 16.60 25.79 -28.21
CA ARG A 300 17.84 25.92 -27.43
C ARG A 300 18.77 27.07 -27.86
N LYS A 301 18.56 27.65 -29.05
CA LYS A 301 19.32 28.78 -29.63
C LYS A 301 18.48 30.03 -29.90
N LEU A 302 17.20 30.06 -29.52
CA LEU A 302 16.33 31.21 -29.77
C LEU A 302 16.75 32.40 -28.92
N THR A 303 16.93 33.56 -29.55
CA THR A 303 17.24 34.81 -28.83
C THR A 303 16.16 35.09 -27.79
N GLN A 304 16.54 35.11 -26.52
CA GLN A 304 15.61 35.36 -25.42
C GLN A 304 15.45 36.86 -25.14
N PRO A 305 14.28 37.30 -24.64
CA PRO A 305 14.10 38.67 -24.20
C PRO A 305 15.07 39.02 -23.04
N PRO A 306 15.37 40.31 -22.85
CA PRO A 306 16.13 40.78 -21.69
C PRO A 306 15.42 40.38 -20.39
N GLU A 307 16.19 39.95 -19.39
CA GLU A 307 15.64 39.70 -18.06
C GLU A 307 15.11 41.03 -17.48
N GLY A 308 13.85 41.05 -17.07
CA GLY A 308 13.20 42.26 -16.55
C GLY A 308 13.77 42.68 -15.19
N ASN A 309 14.47 43.82 -15.18
CA ASN A 309 14.76 44.78 -14.10
C ASN A 309 14.90 44.29 -12.63
N GLU A 310 16.15 44.27 -12.16
CA GLU A 310 16.76 45.08 -11.08
C GLU A 310 16.09 45.25 -9.69
N GLU A 311 14.77 45.10 -9.51
CA GLU A 311 14.12 45.33 -8.20
C GLU A 311 14.10 44.09 -7.29
N ALA A 312 14.45 42.92 -7.83
CA ALA A 312 14.59 41.67 -7.06
C ALA A 312 16.04 41.35 -6.64
N ARG A 313 17.00 42.27 -6.89
CA ARG A 313 18.43 42.08 -6.58
C ARG A 313 18.87 42.49 -5.17
N LEU A 314 17.94 42.88 -4.30
CA LEU A 314 18.20 43.04 -2.86
C LEU A 314 17.78 41.78 -2.10
N ASP A 315 18.69 40.80 -2.10
CA ASP A 315 19.15 40.05 -0.92
C ASP A 315 19.67 38.66 -1.34
N GLN A 316 20.80 38.67 -2.06
CA GLN A 316 21.50 37.47 -2.50
C GLN A 316 22.23 36.72 -1.35
N LYS A 317 21.94 37.07 -0.08
CA LYS A 317 22.34 36.29 1.11
C LYS A 317 21.16 35.91 2.02
N GLY A 318 19.94 36.37 1.76
CA GLY A 318 18.76 36.09 2.57
C GLY A 318 17.89 34.91 2.11
N LEU A 319 17.93 34.50 0.83
CA LEU A 319 17.02 33.46 0.33
C LEU A 319 17.38 32.04 0.79
N VAL A 320 18.68 31.73 0.90
CA VAL A 320 19.14 30.43 1.43
C VAL A 320 18.89 30.33 2.95
N LEU A 321 18.87 31.46 3.66
CA LEU A 321 18.50 31.52 5.09
C LEU A 321 16.99 31.58 5.33
N LYS A 322 16.19 32.13 4.38
CA LYS A 322 14.72 32.10 4.45
C LYS A 322 14.11 30.72 4.19
N LEU A 323 14.74 29.88 3.36
CA LEU A 323 14.37 28.46 3.24
C LEU A 323 14.54 27.68 4.55
N CYS A 324 15.47 28.12 5.42
CA CYS A 324 15.71 27.49 6.72
C CYS A 324 14.90 28.15 7.86
N SER A 325 14.38 29.37 7.68
CA SER A 325 13.55 30.05 8.68
C SER A 325 12.05 29.82 8.50
N GLN A 326 11.56 29.53 7.28
CA GLN A 326 10.14 29.25 7.05
C GLN A 326 9.67 27.90 7.64
N THR A 327 10.57 26.93 7.79
CA THR A 327 10.32 25.70 8.57
C THR A 327 10.16 25.94 10.08
N LYS A 328 10.58 27.09 10.62
CA LYS A 328 10.37 27.47 12.04
C LYS A 328 9.22 28.46 12.26
N ALA A 329 8.74 29.14 11.23
CA ALA A 329 7.63 30.09 11.34
C ALA A 329 6.25 29.42 11.24
N ILE A 330 6.12 28.36 10.42
CA ILE A 330 4.87 27.60 10.28
C ILE A 330 4.52 26.84 11.57
N VAL A 331 5.53 26.35 12.30
CA VAL A 331 5.36 25.75 13.64
C VAL A 331 4.91 26.77 14.69
N ARG A 332 5.11 28.08 14.48
CA ARG A 332 4.70 29.13 15.45
C ARG A 332 3.36 29.79 15.15
N CYS A 333 2.83 29.69 13.93
CA CYS A 333 1.50 30.21 13.60
C CYS A 333 0.37 29.25 14.01
N VAL A 334 0.63 27.94 14.08
CA VAL A 334 -0.37 26.96 14.56
C VAL A 334 -0.58 27.05 16.09
N ASP A 335 0.38 27.62 16.84
CA ASP A 335 0.30 27.78 18.30
C ASP A 335 -0.29 29.13 18.78
N ARG A 336 -0.79 30.01 17.89
CA ARG A 336 -1.24 31.37 18.29
C ARG A 336 -2.58 31.86 17.74
N CYS A 337 -3.49 30.96 17.38
CA CYS A 337 -4.91 31.30 17.26
C CYS A 337 -5.64 31.00 18.57
N SER A 338 -5.41 31.84 19.59
CA SER A 338 -6.39 32.07 20.64
C SER A 338 -7.17 33.33 20.25
N PHE A 339 -8.41 33.20 19.81
CA PHE A 339 -9.31 34.35 19.74
C PHE A 339 -10.16 34.42 21.01
N HIS A 340 -10.00 35.54 21.70
CA HIS A 340 -10.74 35.97 22.87
C HIS A 340 -12.23 36.22 22.55
N HIS A 341 -13.04 35.92 23.56
CA HIS A 341 -14.43 36.30 23.77
C HIS A 341 -14.76 37.76 23.40
N THR A 342 -15.88 37.95 22.69
CA THR A 342 -16.87 39.01 22.99
C THR A 342 -18.25 38.50 22.63
N GLY A 343 -19.16 38.48 23.61
CA GLY A 343 -20.52 37.98 23.43
C GLY A 343 -21.49 39.03 22.88
N ILE A 344 -22.55 38.54 22.23
CA ILE A 344 -23.84 39.20 22.12
C ILE A 344 -24.93 38.14 22.28
N VAL A 345 -25.78 38.35 23.28
CA VAL A 345 -27.00 37.59 23.58
C VAL A 345 -28.08 37.97 22.57
N MET A 346 -28.79 36.98 22.00
CA MET A 346 -30.21 37.10 21.68
C MET A 346 -30.89 35.73 21.82
N THR A 347 -31.92 35.72 22.65
CA THR A 347 -32.79 34.61 23.04
C THR A 347 -33.80 34.24 21.94
N SER A 348 -34.12 32.95 21.76
CA SER A 348 -35.43 32.37 22.13
C SER A 348 -35.67 30.99 21.47
N SER A 349 -36.02 30.02 22.32
CA SER A 349 -36.99 28.91 22.16
C SER A 349 -36.86 27.99 20.94
N THR A 350 -36.71 26.66 21.06
CA THR A 350 -37.49 25.71 21.88
C THR A 350 -36.72 24.39 22.08
N LEU A 351 -36.87 23.79 23.27
CA LEU A 351 -36.29 22.50 23.66
C LEU A 351 -36.89 21.31 22.90
N SER A 352 -36.03 20.38 22.46
CA SER A 352 -36.19 18.96 22.79
C SER A 352 -34.82 18.23 22.84
N SER A 353 -34.48 17.79 24.06
CA SER A 353 -33.67 16.59 24.37
C SER A 353 -32.16 16.56 24.02
N ILE A 354 -31.37 17.29 24.84
CA ILE A 354 -30.00 17.00 25.33
C ILE A 354 -28.98 16.48 24.29
N ASP A 355 -28.41 17.39 23.51
CA ASP A 355 -27.07 17.24 22.95
C ASP A 355 -26.03 17.67 24.01
N LYS A 356 -25.08 16.79 24.36
CA LYS A 356 -23.89 17.19 25.12
C LYS A 356 -22.88 17.82 24.16
N GLN A 357 -23.18 19.02 23.67
CA GLN A 357 -22.21 19.91 23.04
C GLN A 357 -21.68 20.87 24.11
N GLN A 358 -20.39 20.76 24.45
CA GLN A 358 -19.68 21.79 25.21
C GLN A 358 -18.78 22.55 24.21
N ASP A 359 -18.99 23.85 24.06
CA ASP A 359 -18.24 24.74 23.15
C ASP A 359 -18.16 24.31 21.67
N GLY A 360 -19.20 23.64 21.15
CA GLY A 360 -19.27 23.24 19.74
C GLY A 360 -18.39 22.04 19.36
N LYS A 361 -17.74 21.40 20.33
CA LYS A 361 -16.95 20.17 20.14
C LYS A 361 -17.73 18.92 20.50
N PHE A 362 -17.53 17.85 19.73
CA PHE A 362 -18.08 16.53 20.02
C PHE A 362 -17.33 15.91 21.21
N VAL A 363 -18.08 15.46 22.22
CA VAL A 363 -17.55 14.73 23.38
C VAL A 363 -18.10 13.31 23.33
N PRO A 364 -17.25 12.27 23.20
CA PRO A 364 -17.68 10.87 23.24
C PRO A 364 -18.43 10.56 24.54
N ASP A 365 -19.46 9.73 24.47
CA ASP A 365 -20.14 9.25 25.67
C ASP A 365 -19.16 8.38 26.49
N ASP A 366 -19.02 8.67 27.78
CA ASP A 366 -18.14 7.93 28.69
C ASP A 366 -18.49 6.44 28.77
N HIS A 367 -19.75 6.10 28.51
CA HIS A 367 -20.22 4.72 28.45
C HIS A 367 -19.99 4.07 27.08
N ASN A 368 -19.79 4.83 26.00
CA ASN A 368 -19.59 4.32 24.64
C ASN A 368 -18.10 4.31 24.27
N VAL A 369 -17.43 3.24 24.66
CA VAL A 369 -15.99 3.10 24.48
C VAL A 369 -15.60 2.96 23.01
N LEU A 370 -16.49 2.44 22.17
CA LEU A 370 -16.31 2.41 20.72
C LEU A 370 -16.28 3.83 20.10
N GLN A 371 -17.03 4.80 20.65
CA GLN A 371 -16.89 6.20 20.24
C GLN A 371 -15.51 6.75 20.58
N LYS A 372 -14.95 6.41 21.75
CA LYS A 372 -13.59 6.82 22.15
C LYS A 372 -12.53 6.26 21.20
N HIS A 373 -12.68 5.00 20.77
CA HIS A 373 -11.80 4.38 19.78
C HIS A 373 -11.77 5.16 18.45
N VAL A 374 -12.94 5.58 17.95
CA VAL A 374 -13.04 6.32 16.68
C VAL A 374 -12.71 7.80 16.85
N PHE A 375 -12.88 8.37 18.04
CA PHE A 375 -12.58 9.76 18.36
C PHE A 375 -11.12 10.15 18.06
N PHE A 376 -10.18 9.21 18.15
CA PHE A 376 -8.78 9.45 17.72
C PHE A 376 -8.67 9.96 16.27
N PHE A 377 -9.56 9.49 15.39
CA PHE A 377 -9.60 9.87 13.97
C PHE A 377 -10.43 11.12 13.71
N ASP A 378 -11.18 11.64 14.69
CA ASP A 378 -11.89 12.92 14.63
C ASP A 378 -10.92 14.03 15.04
N ARG A 379 -10.10 14.48 14.09
CA ARG A 379 -8.96 15.38 14.36
C ARG A 379 -9.41 16.80 14.63
N ASN A 380 -10.52 17.22 14.02
CA ASN A 380 -11.13 18.53 14.24
C ASN A 380 -12.13 18.56 15.43
N GLN A 381 -12.53 17.39 15.95
CA GLN A 381 -13.45 17.21 17.07
C GLN A 381 -14.88 17.69 16.80
N ASP A 382 -15.34 17.61 15.55
CA ASP A 382 -16.69 17.99 15.14
C ASP A 382 -17.70 16.82 15.17
N GLY A 383 -17.23 15.60 15.48
CA GLY A 383 -18.04 14.39 15.53
C GLY A 383 -18.27 13.72 14.17
N ILE A 384 -17.59 14.19 13.11
CA ILE A 384 -17.67 13.68 11.75
C ILE A 384 -16.27 13.36 11.23
N VAL A 385 -15.99 12.08 11.03
CA VAL A 385 -14.70 11.66 10.48
C VAL A 385 -14.78 11.55 8.97
N TYR A 386 -14.01 12.36 8.28
CA TYR A 386 -13.85 12.30 6.83
C TYR A 386 -12.60 11.51 6.40
N PRO A 387 -12.50 11.10 5.11
CA PRO A 387 -11.37 10.33 4.64
C PRO A 387 -10.00 11.00 4.92
N TRP A 388 -9.91 12.33 4.86
CA TRP A 388 -8.66 13.03 5.16
C TRP A 388 -8.27 12.94 6.64
N GLU A 389 -9.22 12.90 7.57
CA GLU A 389 -8.94 12.75 9.00
C GLU A 389 -8.56 11.30 9.33
N THR A 390 -9.24 10.33 8.69
CA THR A 390 -8.84 8.92 8.75
C THR A 390 -7.40 8.76 8.26
N PHE A 391 -7.05 9.34 7.12
CA PHE A 391 -5.68 9.36 6.60
C PHE A 391 -4.69 9.97 7.60
N GLN A 392 -5.01 11.14 8.16
CA GLN A 392 -4.18 11.80 9.17
C GLN A 392 -3.96 10.91 10.40
N GLY A 393 -4.99 10.22 10.88
CA GLY A 393 -4.89 9.27 11.99
C GLY A 393 -3.96 8.10 11.68
N PHE A 394 -4.09 7.47 10.51
CA PHE A 394 -3.19 6.39 10.08
C PHE A 394 -1.74 6.86 9.94
N ARG A 395 -1.52 8.09 9.45
CA ARG A 395 -0.18 8.70 9.36
C ARG A 395 0.40 9.00 10.75
N ALA A 396 -0.42 9.45 11.69
CA ALA A 396 -0.02 9.73 13.06
C ALA A 396 0.49 8.48 13.79
N ILE A 397 -0.17 7.33 13.61
CA ILE A 397 0.25 6.04 14.19
C ILE A 397 1.36 5.35 13.38
N GLY A 398 1.73 5.89 12.22
CA GLY A 398 2.94 5.49 11.50
C GLY A 398 2.77 4.64 10.25
N CYS A 399 1.55 4.47 9.77
CA CYS A 399 1.30 3.77 8.52
C CYS A 399 1.90 4.53 7.33
N GLY A 400 2.37 3.79 6.32
CA GLY A 400 2.86 4.36 5.06
C GLY A 400 1.75 5.09 4.29
N ILE A 401 2.12 5.90 3.29
CA ILE A 401 1.16 6.73 2.53
C ILE A 401 0.14 5.85 1.82
N LEU A 402 0.60 4.85 1.05
CA LEU A 402 -0.29 3.93 0.31
C LEU A 402 -1.31 3.24 1.21
N LEU A 403 -0.84 2.68 2.34
CA LEU A 403 -1.73 2.02 3.31
C LEU A 403 -2.71 3.02 3.94
N SER A 404 -2.25 4.22 4.31
CA SER A 404 -3.10 5.25 4.92
C SER A 404 -4.19 5.74 3.95
N THR A 405 -3.84 5.93 2.68
CA THR A 405 -4.78 6.35 1.63
C THR A 405 -5.81 5.25 1.36
N ALA A 406 -5.37 4.01 1.11
CA ALA A 406 -6.28 2.90 0.85
C ALA A 406 -7.23 2.66 2.03
N SER A 407 -6.71 2.63 3.27
CA SER A 407 -7.52 2.47 4.47
C SER A 407 -8.53 3.60 4.66
N ALA A 408 -8.14 4.86 4.44
CA ALA A 408 -9.04 6.00 4.55
C ALA A 408 -10.26 5.88 3.62
N PHE A 409 -10.05 5.52 2.35
CA PHE A 409 -11.17 5.34 1.41
C PHE A 409 -12.01 4.12 1.77
N LEU A 410 -11.40 2.97 2.00
CA LEU A 410 -12.13 1.72 2.28
C LEU A 410 -12.99 1.84 3.55
N ILE A 411 -12.43 2.40 4.62
CA ILE A 411 -13.13 2.58 5.90
C ILE A 411 -14.28 3.59 5.72
N ASN A 412 -14.01 4.77 5.17
CA ASN A 412 -15.04 5.79 5.02
C ASN A 412 -16.17 5.35 4.08
N ILE A 413 -15.86 4.70 2.95
CA ILE A 413 -16.87 4.15 2.03
C ILE A 413 -17.72 3.08 2.75
N ALA A 414 -17.08 2.16 3.47
CA ALA A 414 -17.77 1.06 4.14
C ALA A 414 -18.64 1.53 5.32
N LEU A 415 -18.18 2.54 6.08
CA LEU A 415 -18.81 2.97 7.33
C LEU A 415 -19.77 4.15 7.16
N SER A 416 -19.61 4.99 6.13
CA SER A 416 -20.41 6.21 5.97
C SER A 416 -21.91 5.94 5.85
N GLN A 417 -22.32 4.98 5.01
CA GLN A 417 -23.74 4.65 4.86
C GLN A 417 -24.34 4.06 6.15
N LYS A 418 -23.57 3.22 6.86
CA LYS A 418 -24.03 2.57 8.08
C LYS A 418 -24.23 3.55 9.23
N THR A 419 -23.38 4.56 9.32
CA THR A 419 -23.46 5.61 10.36
C THR A 419 -24.45 6.73 10.02
N ARG A 420 -24.98 6.78 8.78
CA ARG A 420 -25.88 7.84 8.30
C ARG A 420 -27.21 7.28 7.79
N PRO A 421 -27.97 6.57 8.64
CA PRO A 421 -29.23 5.94 8.27
C PRO A 421 -30.24 6.97 7.75
N GLY A 422 -30.83 6.72 6.58
CA GLY A 422 -31.84 7.59 5.99
C GLY A 422 -31.31 8.89 5.36
N LYS A 423 -29.98 9.12 5.36
CA LYS A 423 -29.35 10.22 4.63
C LYS A 423 -28.92 9.74 3.24
N PHE A 424 -29.05 10.60 2.23
CA PHE A 424 -28.59 10.29 0.87
C PHE A 424 -27.07 10.03 0.86
N PRO A 425 -26.57 9.12 -0.01
CA PRO A 425 -25.14 8.88 -0.15
C PRO A 425 -24.36 10.16 -0.40
N SER A 426 -23.47 10.50 0.53
CA SER A 426 -22.56 11.64 0.37
C SER A 426 -21.30 11.16 -0.33
N LEU A 427 -20.90 11.90 -1.37
CA LEU A 427 -19.65 11.67 -2.12
C LEU A 427 -18.40 11.93 -1.27
N LEU A 428 -18.55 12.56 -0.09
CA LEU A 428 -17.45 12.83 0.84
C LEU A 428 -17.31 11.73 1.90
N PHE A 429 -18.16 10.71 1.89
CA PHE A 429 -18.13 9.57 2.80
C PHE A 429 -17.90 9.91 4.30
N PRO A 430 -18.67 10.85 4.89
CA PRO A 430 -18.57 11.19 6.30
C PRO A 430 -18.98 10.02 7.19
N ILE A 431 -18.23 9.77 8.26
CA ILE A 431 -18.57 8.83 9.33
C ILE A 431 -19.10 9.66 10.51
N GLU A 432 -20.35 9.43 10.91
CA GLU A 432 -20.91 10.10 12.09
C GLU A 432 -20.56 9.31 13.36
N VAL A 433 -19.65 9.84 14.18
CA VAL A 433 -19.10 9.15 15.35
C VAL A 433 -20.19 8.75 16.34
N LYS A 434 -21.23 9.59 16.50
CA LYS A 434 -22.42 9.29 17.31
C LYS A 434 -23.07 7.94 16.98
N ASN A 435 -23.06 7.56 15.71
CA ASN A 435 -23.74 6.37 15.19
C ASN A 435 -22.78 5.19 14.93
N ILE A 436 -21.54 5.25 15.42
CA ILE A 436 -20.52 4.24 15.12
C ILE A 436 -20.91 2.82 15.56
N HIS A 437 -21.68 2.66 16.64
CA HIS A 437 -22.18 1.36 17.10
C HIS A 437 -22.99 0.60 16.03
N ARG A 438 -23.54 1.30 15.03
CA ARG A 438 -24.28 0.71 13.90
C ARG A 438 -23.39 0.01 12.87
N THR A 439 -22.06 0.19 12.93
CA THR A 439 -21.14 -0.39 11.95
C THR A 439 -20.77 -1.84 12.26
N LYS A 440 -21.02 -2.26 13.49
CA LYS A 440 -20.81 -3.61 14.02
C LYS A 440 -21.45 -4.69 13.16
N HIS A 441 -20.88 -5.90 13.23
CA HIS A 441 -21.37 -7.05 12.48
C HIS A 441 -21.42 -8.31 13.34
N GLY A 442 -22.19 -9.31 12.91
CA GLY A 442 -22.48 -10.51 13.71
C GLY A 442 -21.22 -11.28 14.11
N SER A 443 -20.23 -11.32 13.21
CA SER A 443 -18.99 -12.08 13.43
C SER A 443 -17.90 -11.35 14.22
N ASP A 444 -18.29 -10.32 14.98
CA ASP A 444 -17.43 -9.59 15.92
C ASP A 444 -16.98 -10.49 17.10
N SER A 445 -15.99 -10.03 17.87
CA SER A 445 -15.58 -10.67 19.13
C SER A 445 -16.65 -10.60 20.24
N GLY A 446 -17.66 -9.74 20.07
CA GLY A 446 -18.70 -9.50 21.08
C GLY A 446 -18.22 -8.68 22.29
N VAL A 447 -16.98 -8.16 22.27
CA VAL A 447 -16.42 -7.34 23.36
C VAL A 447 -17.14 -5.99 23.50
N TYR A 448 -17.65 -5.46 22.40
CA TYR A 448 -18.62 -4.37 22.46
C TYR A 448 -20.03 -4.96 22.48
N ASP A 449 -20.97 -4.35 23.21
CA ASP A 449 -22.41 -4.65 23.11
C ASP A 449 -23.09 -3.87 21.97
N SER A 450 -24.40 -4.05 21.73
CA SER A 450 -25.12 -3.39 20.62
C SER A 450 -25.03 -1.87 20.62
N GLU A 451 -24.75 -1.26 21.78
CA GLU A 451 -24.63 0.18 21.97
C GLU A 451 -23.17 0.66 21.92
N GLY A 452 -22.19 -0.25 21.75
CA GLY A 452 -20.77 0.09 21.72
C GLY A 452 -20.11 0.17 23.11
N ARG A 453 -20.74 -0.37 24.15
CA ARG A 453 -20.17 -0.43 25.51
C ARG A 453 -19.26 -1.64 25.66
N PHE A 454 -18.18 -1.50 26.44
CA PHE A 454 -17.25 -2.59 26.72
C PHE A 454 -17.88 -3.66 27.63
N VAL A 455 -17.71 -4.93 27.27
CA VAL A 455 -18.22 -6.11 27.99
C VAL A 455 -17.03 -6.92 28.53
N PRO A 456 -16.64 -6.74 29.81
CA PRO A 456 -15.44 -7.35 30.38
C PRO A 456 -15.41 -8.88 30.25
N GLY A 457 -16.53 -9.56 30.52
CA GLY A 457 -16.60 -11.02 30.42
C GLY A 457 -16.33 -11.54 29.01
N LYS A 458 -16.75 -10.80 27.97
CA LYS A 458 -16.47 -11.17 26.56
C LYS A 458 -15.02 -10.93 26.17
N PHE A 459 -14.38 -9.94 26.78
CA PHE A 459 -12.96 -9.71 26.63
C PHE A 459 -12.14 -10.83 27.29
N GLU A 460 -12.47 -11.23 28.51
CA GLU A 460 -11.82 -12.34 29.22
C GLU A 460 -12.02 -13.69 28.49
N GLU A 461 -13.17 -13.88 27.83
CA GLU A 461 -13.46 -15.04 26.98
C GLU A 461 -12.46 -15.20 25.81
N ILE A 462 -11.89 -14.10 25.29
CA ILE A 462 -10.90 -14.17 24.20
C ILE A 462 -9.70 -15.02 24.64
N PHE A 463 -9.11 -14.67 25.78
CA PHE A 463 -7.89 -15.33 26.26
C PHE A 463 -8.18 -16.70 26.84
N SER A 464 -9.21 -16.80 27.69
CA SER A 464 -9.57 -18.08 28.31
C SER A 464 -9.96 -19.18 27.32
N LYS A 465 -10.50 -18.83 26.13
CA LYS A 465 -10.87 -19.81 25.09
C LYS A 465 -9.80 -20.04 24.04
N HIS A 466 -9.02 -19.02 23.69
CA HIS A 466 -8.16 -19.04 22.50
C HIS A 466 -6.67 -18.97 22.80
N ALA A 467 -6.25 -18.42 23.94
CA ALA A 467 -4.84 -18.30 24.32
C ALA A 467 -4.33 -19.58 24.99
N ARG A 468 -4.01 -20.60 24.17
CA ARG A 468 -3.61 -21.94 24.65
C ARG A 468 -2.13 -22.03 24.99
N SER A 469 -1.31 -21.26 24.29
CA SER A 469 0.15 -21.29 24.39
C SER A 469 0.65 -20.36 25.48
N HIS A 470 0.11 -19.15 25.54
CA HIS A 470 0.49 -18.11 26.50
C HIS A 470 -0.78 -17.49 27.09
N PRO A 471 -1.01 -17.54 28.42
CA PRO A 471 -2.29 -17.15 29.01
C PRO A 471 -2.77 -15.73 28.66
N ASN A 472 -1.85 -14.78 28.48
CA ASN A 472 -2.16 -13.36 28.29
C ASN A 472 -1.74 -12.85 26.90
N SER A 473 -1.60 -13.73 25.91
CA SER A 473 -1.25 -13.30 24.54
C SER A 473 -1.70 -14.31 23.49
N LEU A 474 -2.03 -13.82 22.30
CA LEU A 474 -2.42 -14.65 21.17
C LEU A 474 -1.26 -14.78 20.16
N THR A 475 -1.02 -16.01 19.73
CA THR A 475 -0.22 -16.30 18.51
C THR A 475 -1.05 -16.08 17.24
N ALA A 476 -0.42 -16.02 16.07
CA ALA A 476 -1.12 -15.93 14.78
C ALA A 476 -2.15 -17.06 14.59
N ASP A 477 -1.78 -18.30 14.92
CA ASP A 477 -2.65 -19.47 14.72
C ASP A 477 -3.85 -19.45 15.66
N GLU A 478 -3.63 -19.06 16.92
CA GLU A 478 -4.71 -18.90 17.91
C GLU A 478 -5.67 -17.78 17.54
N LEU A 479 -5.13 -16.66 17.03
CA LEU A 479 -5.94 -15.56 16.50
C LEU A 479 -6.79 -16.02 15.31
N MET A 480 -6.21 -16.75 14.35
CA MET A 480 -6.97 -17.30 13.22
C MET A 480 -8.03 -18.33 13.68
N GLY A 481 -7.71 -19.12 14.70
CA GLY A 481 -8.65 -20.03 15.36
C GLY A 481 -9.83 -19.29 16.00
N MET A 482 -9.57 -18.19 16.71
CA MET A 482 -10.60 -17.30 17.27
C MET A 482 -11.50 -16.73 16.18
N LEU A 483 -10.92 -16.15 15.12
CA LEU A 483 -11.68 -15.59 14.00
C LEU A 483 -12.59 -16.62 13.34
N LYS A 484 -12.13 -17.87 13.20
CA LYS A 484 -12.95 -18.96 12.67
C LYS A 484 -14.08 -19.35 13.62
N ALA A 485 -13.84 -19.32 14.94
CA ALA A 485 -14.84 -19.65 15.96
C ALA A 485 -15.95 -18.59 16.06
N ASN A 486 -15.63 -17.32 15.82
CA ASN A 486 -16.57 -16.20 15.90
C ASN A 486 -17.43 -16.02 14.63
N ARG A 487 -17.28 -16.87 13.60
CA ARG A 487 -18.05 -16.75 12.34
C ARG A 487 -19.52 -17.07 12.54
N GLU A 488 -20.39 -16.09 12.30
CA GLU A 488 -21.82 -16.33 12.26
C GLU A 488 -22.29 -16.88 10.90
N PRO A 489 -23.15 -17.92 10.85
CA PRO A 489 -23.67 -18.45 9.60
C PRO A 489 -24.34 -17.37 8.74
N LYS A 490 -23.97 -17.31 7.45
CA LYS A 490 -24.48 -16.35 6.44
C LYS A 490 -23.99 -14.89 6.60
N ASP A 491 -23.10 -14.60 7.55
CA ASP A 491 -22.47 -13.28 7.72
C ASP A 491 -21.12 -13.15 6.97
N PHE A 492 -21.11 -13.40 5.66
CA PHE A 492 -19.88 -13.38 4.86
C PHE A 492 -19.14 -12.04 4.90
N ARG A 493 -19.88 -10.92 4.98
CA ARG A 493 -19.30 -9.58 5.07
C ARG A 493 -18.65 -9.34 6.43
N GLY A 494 -19.26 -9.78 7.52
CA GLY A 494 -18.64 -9.74 8.84
C GLY A 494 -17.41 -10.63 8.96
N TRP A 495 -17.39 -11.81 8.29
CA TRP A 495 -16.19 -12.66 8.30
C TRP A 495 -14.95 -11.96 7.72
N VAL A 496 -15.14 -11.27 6.60
CA VAL A 496 -14.06 -10.55 5.90
C VAL A 496 -13.64 -9.31 6.70
N ALA A 497 -14.60 -8.59 7.28
CA ALA A 497 -14.32 -7.43 8.13
C ALA A 497 -13.54 -7.83 9.40
N SER A 498 -14.03 -8.81 10.19
CA SER A 498 -13.32 -9.32 11.37
C SER A 498 -11.92 -9.82 11.03
N TYR A 499 -11.76 -10.55 9.92
CA TYR A 499 -10.44 -11.03 9.50
C TYR A 499 -9.48 -9.88 9.22
N THR A 500 -9.94 -8.89 8.45
CA THR A 500 -9.13 -7.71 8.09
C THR A 500 -8.73 -6.90 9.32
N GLU A 501 -9.69 -6.59 10.20
CA GLU A 501 -9.47 -5.80 11.42
C GLU A 501 -8.41 -6.45 12.32
N TRP A 502 -8.59 -7.74 12.64
CA TRP A 502 -7.68 -8.46 13.52
C TRP A 502 -6.33 -8.74 12.89
N LYS A 503 -6.27 -8.93 11.56
CA LYS A 503 -5.01 -9.12 10.85
C LYS A 503 -4.15 -7.86 10.85
N ILE A 504 -4.77 -6.71 10.58
CA ILE A 504 -4.12 -5.39 10.68
C ILE A 504 -3.63 -5.14 12.11
N LEU A 505 -4.50 -5.37 13.10
CA LEU A 505 -4.13 -5.22 14.51
C LEU A 505 -2.91 -6.09 14.86
N TYR A 506 -2.94 -7.37 14.50
CA TYR A 506 -1.84 -8.29 14.76
C TYR A 506 -0.54 -7.84 14.08
N ASP A 507 -0.58 -7.44 12.81
CA ASP A 507 0.63 -7.05 12.09
C ASP A 507 1.23 -5.72 12.58
N ILE A 508 0.41 -4.82 13.12
CA ILE A 508 0.86 -3.55 13.71
C ILE A 508 1.36 -3.73 15.15
N CYS A 509 0.72 -4.61 15.94
CA CYS A 509 0.85 -4.62 17.39
C CYS A 509 1.53 -5.87 17.99
N LYS A 510 1.83 -6.89 17.18
CA LYS A 510 2.60 -8.05 17.65
C LYS A 510 3.99 -7.64 18.12
N ASP A 511 4.48 -8.30 19.16
CA ASP A 511 5.85 -8.11 19.61
C ASP A 511 6.88 -8.80 18.66
N LYS A 512 8.16 -8.70 19.02
CA LYS A 512 9.27 -9.31 18.24
C LYS A 512 9.21 -10.83 18.18
N ASN A 513 8.48 -11.47 19.10
CA ASN A 513 8.29 -12.91 19.16
C ASN A 513 6.98 -13.34 18.45
N GLY A 514 6.24 -12.40 17.86
CA GLY A 514 4.97 -12.67 17.21
C GLY A 514 3.81 -12.89 18.18
N LEU A 515 3.87 -12.31 19.38
CA LEU A 515 2.80 -12.39 20.37
C LEU A 515 1.99 -11.09 20.40
N LEU A 516 0.67 -11.22 20.33
CA LEU A 516 -0.26 -10.12 20.52
C LEU A 516 -0.77 -10.13 21.96
N HIS A 517 -0.25 -9.20 22.77
CA HIS A 517 -0.48 -9.15 24.22
C HIS A 517 -1.88 -8.66 24.60
N GLU A 518 -2.39 -9.18 25.71
CA GLU A 518 -3.69 -8.81 26.29
C GLU A 518 -3.83 -7.31 26.50
N ASP A 519 -2.83 -6.67 27.11
CA ASP A 519 -2.85 -5.23 27.38
C ASP A 519 -2.98 -4.41 26.09
N THR A 520 -2.38 -4.87 25.00
CA THR A 520 -2.47 -4.21 23.69
C THR A 520 -3.87 -4.36 23.10
N ILE A 521 -4.47 -5.55 23.19
CA ILE A 521 -5.85 -5.79 22.75
C ILE A 521 -6.82 -5.00 23.63
N ARG A 522 -6.55 -4.89 24.94
CA ARG A 522 -7.33 -4.07 25.88
C ARG A 522 -7.29 -2.59 25.47
N ALA A 523 -6.11 -2.09 25.10
CA ALA A 523 -5.93 -0.72 24.64
C ALA A 523 -6.71 -0.41 23.34
N VAL A 524 -6.96 -1.41 22.49
CA VAL A 524 -7.86 -1.25 21.31
C VAL A 524 -9.28 -0.97 21.79
N TYR A 525 -9.74 -1.78 22.75
CA TYR A 525 -11.12 -1.78 23.22
C TYR A 525 -11.44 -0.67 24.21
N ASP A 526 -10.45 -0.09 24.87
CA ASP A 526 -10.62 1.10 25.71
C ASP A 526 -10.42 2.43 24.94
N GLY A 527 -9.96 2.34 23.69
CA GLY A 527 -9.73 3.48 22.80
C GLY A 527 -8.36 4.17 22.96
N SER A 528 -7.49 3.70 23.87
CA SER A 528 -6.21 4.34 24.17
C SER A 528 -5.06 3.94 23.24
N LEU A 529 -5.18 2.83 22.49
CA LEU A 529 -4.09 2.27 21.69
C LEU A 529 -3.47 3.30 20.73
N PHE A 530 -4.29 3.95 19.91
CA PHE A 530 -3.78 4.85 18.88
C PHE A 530 -3.12 6.09 19.47
N GLU A 531 -3.63 6.60 20.59
CA GLU A 531 -2.97 7.68 21.33
C GLU A 531 -1.60 7.26 21.87
N HIS A 532 -1.50 6.05 22.43
CA HIS A 532 -0.22 5.51 22.90
C HIS A 532 0.78 5.41 21.74
N MET A 533 0.36 4.91 20.59
CA MET A 533 1.18 4.82 19.39
C MET A 533 1.64 6.20 18.89
N GLU A 534 0.75 7.20 18.82
CA GLU A 534 1.11 8.57 18.42
C GLU A 534 2.10 9.21 19.42
N LYS A 535 1.88 9.02 20.73
CA LYS A 535 2.77 9.51 21.81
C LYS A 535 4.16 8.87 21.76
N GLU A 536 4.24 7.56 21.54
CA GLU A 536 5.53 6.86 21.40
C GLU A 536 6.31 7.35 20.19
N ARG A 537 5.63 7.54 19.05
CA ARG A 537 6.28 8.02 17.82
C ARG A 537 6.73 9.47 17.90
N THR A 538 5.91 10.35 18.44
CA THR A 538 6.29 11.75 18.67
C THR A 538 7.47 11.84 19.63
N SER A 539 7.53 10.98 20.64
CA SER A 539 8.67 10.87 21.55
C SER A 539 9.93 10.32 20.86
N ALA A 540 9.80 9.31 20.00
CA ALA A 540 10.92 8.77 19.22
C ALA A 540 11.49 9.81 18.23
N LYS A 541 10.64 10.57 17.54
CA LYS A 541 11.04 11.68 16.66
C LYS A 541 11.72 12.84 17.38
N LYS A 542 11.42 13.05 18.67
CA LYS A 542 12.10 14.07 19.51
C LYS A 542 13.47 13.61 20.02
N ARG A 543 13.72 12.29 20.02
CA ARG A 543 14.99 11.67 20.48
C ARG A 543 15.97 11.39 19.34
N ALA A 544 15.47 11.27 18.11
CA ALA A 544 16.26 11.24 16.87
C ALA A 544 16.56 12.67 16.40
#